data_AF-A0A026WJ21-F1
#
_entry.id   AF-A0A026WJ21-F1
#
_cell.length_a   1.000
_cell.length_b   1.000
_cell.length_c   1.000
_cell.angle_alpha   90.00
_cell.angle_beta   90.00
_cell.angle_gamma   90.00
#
_symmetry.space_group_name_H-M   'P 1'
#
loop_
_entity.id
_entity.type
_entity.pdbx_description
1 polymer ?
#
loop_
_entity_poly.entity_id
_entity_poly.type
_entity_poly.pdbx_seq_one_letter_code
_entity_poly.pdbx_strand_id
1 'polypeptide(L)'
;RKYFCHPTTNEKVTVFLDPCHSLKLLRNYLGEHKSIIDDNNDIIQWEYFSQLHDIQVKEGLHLDPTMNTGLRVQHIQYNKQKMKVKLAVQVFSASVGDALDICKSDLQFPACAESAATIRFIRINDLFDTLNSMSMKQMGFKKPLHKHALREGYTYLSQLRNTKDNQLLMYSKSKAVLGFMICIKSLTILYDDI
;
A
#
# COMPACT_ATOMS: atom_id res chain seq x y z
N ARG A 1 -0.83 -21.38 4.44
CA ARG A 1 0.36 -22.09 4.97
C ARG A 1 1.60 -21.31 4.52
N LYS A 2 2.61 -21.10 5.37
CA LYS A 2 3.73 -20.17 5.10
C LYS A 2 4.98 -20.87 4.58
N TYR A 3 5.12 -22.15 4.94
CA TYR A 3 6.17 -23.03 4.47
C TYR A 3 5.64 -24.47 4.43
N PHE A 4 6.37 -25.34 3.75
CA PHE A 4 6.22 -26.79 3.81
C PHE A 4 7.61 -27.43 3.90
N CYS A 5 7.70 -28.67 4.37
CA CYS A 5 8.98 -29.37 4.42
C CYS A 5 9.32 -29.94 3.04
N HIS A 6 10.57 -29.79 2.61
CA HIS A 6 11.07 -30.40 1.40
C HIS A 6 10.90 -31.93 1.51
N PRO A 7 10.35 -32.62 0.48
CA PRO A 7 10.00 -34.04 0.56
C PRO A 7 11.19 -34.97 0.82
N THR A 8 12.41 -34.54 0.47
CA THR A 8 13.65 -35.30 0.65
C THR A 8 14.53 -34.83 1.81
N THR A 9 14.87 -33.54 1.89
CA THR A 9 15.78 -32.99 2.90
C THR A 9 15.08 -32.59 4.21
N ASN A 10 13.75 -32.56 4.23
CA ASN A 10 12.92 -32.05 5.34
C ASN A 10 13.20 -30.57 5.72
N GLU A 11 13.96 -29.83 4.90
CA GLU A 11 14.23 -28.41 5.08
C GLU A 11 12.96 -27.57 4.83
N LYS A 12 12.87 -26.39 5.45
CA LYS A 12 11.71 -25.52 5.28
C LYS A 12 11.76 -24.82 3.91
N VAL A 13 10.76 -25.08 3.08
CA VAL A 13 10.52 -24.34 1.83
C VAL A 13 9.47 -23.26 2.09
N THR A 14 9.90 -22.00 2.12
CA THR A 14 9.03 -20.84 2.35
C THR A 14 8.24 -20.46 1.10
N VAL A 15 6.98 -20.06 1.26
CA VAL A 15 6.10 -19.67 0.16
C VAL A 15 6.00 -18.16 0.07
N PHE A 16 6.34 -17.59 -1.09
CA PHE A 16 6.12 -16.18 -1.38
C PHE A 16 4.95 -16.00 -2.35
N LEU A 17 4.19 -14.94 -2.12
CA LEU A 17 3.21 -14.43 -3.08
C LEU A 17 3.81 -13.17 -3.71
N ASP A 18 3.30 -12.76 -4.88
CA ASP A 18 3.79 -11.55 -5.52
C ASP A 18 3.30 -10.30 -4.77
N PRO A 19 4.19 -9.48 -4.16
CA PRO A 19 3.81 -8.24 -3.48
C PRO A 19 3.18 -7.22 -4.44
N CYS A 20 3.63 -7.18 -5.71
CA CYS A 20 3.07 -6.30 -6.74
C CYS A 20 1.59 -6.61 -6.99
N HIS A 21 1.25 -7.90 -7.03
CA HIS A 21 -0.13 -8.34 -7.21
C HIS A 21 -0.96 -8.06 -5.97
N SER A 22 -0.39 -8.21 -4.78
CA SER A 22 -1.05 -7.88 -3.51
C SER A 22 -1.40 -6.39 -3.42
N LEU A 23 -0.49 -5.49 -3.81
CA LEU A 23 -0.74 -4.05 -3.86
C LEU A 23 -1.83 -3.68 -4.86
N LYS A 24 -1.81 -4.30 -6.06
CA LYS A 24 -2.87 -4.15 -7.07
C LYS A 24 -4.23 -4.56 -6.52
N LEU A 25 -4.32 -5.71 -5.83
CA LEU A 25 -5.56 -6.18 -5.24
C LEU A 25 -6.05 -5.25 -4.14
N LEU A 26 -5.13 -4.68 -3.33
CA LEU A 26 -5.47 -3.71 -2.31
C LEU A 26 -6.03 -2.41 -2.90
N ARG A 27 -5.40 -1.89 -3.97
CA ARG A 27 -5.92 -0.74 -4.74
C ARG A 27 -7.32 -1.01 -5.27
N ASN A 28 -7.52 -2.20 -5.85
CA ASN A 28 -8.81 -2.59 -6.40
C ASN A 28 -9.88 -2.68 -5.30
N TYR A 29 -9.53 -3.23 -4.14
CA TYR A 29 -10.42 -3.31 -2.99
C TYR A 29 -10.80 -1.91 -2.49
N LEU A 30 -9.84 -1.04 -2.21
CA LEU A 30 -10.11 0.33 -1.75
C LEU A 30 -10.93 1.11 -2.78
N GLY A 31 -10.62 1.00 -4.06
CA GLY A 31 -11.36 1.70 -5.10
C GLY A 31 -12.80 1.19 -5.28
N GLU A 32 -13.06 -0.09 -5.04
CA GLU A 32 -14.38 -0.73 -5.22
C GLU A 32 -15.27 -0.50 -4.00
N HIS A 33 -14.69 -0.63 -2.80
CA HIS A 33 -15.39 -0.43 -1.53
C HIS A 33 -15.41 1.03 -1.06
N LYS A 34 -14.62 1.90 -1.71
CA LYS A 34 -14.43 3.34 -1.44
C LYS A 34 -13.80 3.68 -0.09
N SER A 35 -13.87 2.78 0.88
CA SER A 35 -13.38 3.01 2.23
C SER A 35 -12.87 1.74 2.91
N ILE A 36 -11.95 1.92 3.85
CA ILE A 36 -11.38 0.91 4.75
C ILE A 36 -11.27 1.53 6.14
N ILE A 37 -11.49 0.76 7.19
CA ILE A 37 -11.24 1.19 8.58
C ILE A 37 -9.81 0.76 8.95
N ASP A 38 -9.02 1.68 9.48
CA ASP A 38 -7.66 1.40 9.94
C ASP A 38 -7.61 0.80 11.36
N ASP A 39 -6.41 0.71 11.93
CA ASP A 39 -6.17 0.22 13.30
C ASP A 39 -6.71 1.14 14.40
N ASN A 40 -6.81 2.45 14.13
CA ASN A 40 -7.33 3.45 15.05
C ASN A 40 -8.85 3.66 14.96
N ASN A 41 -9.54 2.90 14.09
CA ASN A 41 -10.92 3.11 13.68
C ASN A 41 -11.16 4.35 12.80
N ASP A 42 -10.10 4.92 12.24
CA ASP A 42 -10.21 6.01 11.29
C ASP A 42 -10.53 5.48 9.89
N ILE A 43 -11.14 6.33 9.05
CA ILE A 43 -11.60 5.95 7.71
C ILE A 43 -10.57 6.34 6.66
N ILE A 44 -10.02 5.35 5.98
CA ILE A 44 -9.24 5.51 4.76
C ILE A 44 -10.23 5.63 3.60
N GLN A 45 -10.11 6.67 2.77
CA GLN A 45 -11.08 6.92 1.69
C GLN A 45 -10.41 7.05 0.32
N TRP A 46 -11.00 6.43 -0.69
CA TRP A 46 -10.58 6.56 -2.08
C TRP A 46 -10.77 7.99 -2.64
N GLU A 47 -11.70 8.74 -2.05
CA GLU A 47 -12.08 10.08 -2.50
C GLU A 47 -10.90 11.06 -2.50
N TYR A 48 -10.02 10.99 -1.49
CA TYR A 48 -8.86 11.88 -1.39
C TYR A 48 -7.89 11.76 -2.57
N PHE A 49 -7.75 10.57 -3.17
CA PHE A 49 -6.95 10.43 -4.40
C PHE A 49 -7.59 11.16 -5.59
N SER A 50 -8.92 11.17 -5.65
CA SER A 50 -9.68 11.84 -6.71
C SER A 50 -9.63 13.35 -6.53
N GLN A 51 -9.85 13.84 -5.31
CA GLN A 51 -9.74 15.25 -4.97
C GLN A 51 -8.31 15.78 -5.19
N LEU A 52 -7.28 15.01 -4.82
CA LEU A 52 -5.90 15.40 -5.09
C LEU A 52 -5.64 15.58 -6.59
N HIS A 53 -6.11 14.63 -7.41
CA HIS A 53 -6.02 14.75 -8.87
C HIS A 53 -6.73 16.01 -9.37
N ASP A 54 -7.92 16.31 -8.86
CA ASP A 54 -8.69 17.47 -9.29
C ASP A 54 -8.01 18.80 -8.89
N ILE A 55 -7.41 18.86 -7.70
CA ILE A 55 -6.58 19.98 -7.25
C ILE A 55 -5.37 20.14 -8.19
N GLN A 56 -4.67 19.05 -8.53
CA GLN A 56 -3.52 19.11 -9.42
C GLN A 56 -3.86 19.62 -10.82
N VAL A 57 -5.02 19.21 -11.36
CA VAL A 57 -5.50 19.66 -12.67
C VAL A 57 -5.94 21.12 -12.62
N LYS A 58 -6.69 21.51 -11.59
CA LYS A 58 -7.24 22.86 -11.45
C LYS A 58 -6.14 23.91 -11.23
N GLU A 59 -5.18 23.61 -10.37
CA GLU A 59 -4.11 24.54 -9.98
C GLU A 59 -2.86 24.40 -10.87
N GLY A 60 -2.85 23.48 -11.85
CA GLY A 60 -1.72 23.29 -12.76
C GLY A 60 -0.47 22.69 -12.10
N LEU A 61 -0.61 22.04 -10.94
CA LEU A 61 0.49 21.56 -10.08
C LEU A 61 1.23 20.34 -10.65
N HIS A 62 0.85 19.84 -11.83
CA HIS A 62 1.62 18.82 -12.55
C HIS A 62 3.03 19.27 -12.95
N LEU A 63 3.28 20.59 -12.95
CA LEU A 63 4.58 21.17 -13.25
C LEU A 63 5.44 21.38 -11.99
N ASP A 64 4.83 21.32 -10.81
CA ASP A 64 5.53 21.52 -9.54
C ASP A 64 6.24 20.22 -9.12
N PRO A 65 7.55 20.24 -8.85
CA PRO A 65 8.32 19.02 -8.55
C PRO A 65 7.92 18.37 -7.21
N THR A 66 7.29 19.09 -6.29
CA THR A 66 6.84 18.58 -4.99
C THR A 66 5.41 18.03 -5.04
N MET A 67 4.56 18.60 -5.89
CA MET A 67 3.17 18.21 -6.07
C MET A 67 2.95 17.29 -7.26
N ASN A 68 3.94 17.05 -8.12
CA ASN A 68 3.81 16.14 -9.26
C ASN A 68 3.91 14.67 -8.82
N THR A 69 2.78 14.15 -8.38
CA THR A 69 2.63 12.74 -7.98
C THR A 69 2.59 11.75 -9.16
N GLY A 70 2.55 12.25 -10.40
CA GLY A 70 2.29 11.44 -11.59
C GLY A 70 0.87 10.87 -11.67
N LEU A 71 -0.03 11.23 -10.74
CA LEU A 71 -1.45 10.88 -10.82
C LEU A 71 -2.08 11.52 -12.06
N ARG A 72 -2.93 10.74 -12.70
CA ARG A 72 -3.65 11.08 -13.93
C ARG A 72 -5.01 10.44 -13.85
N VAL A 73 -5.94 10.87 -14.71
CA VAL A 73 -7.30 10.31 -14.81
C VAL A 73 -7.32 8.77 -14.88
N GLN A 74 -6.31 8.13 -15.47
CA GLN A 74 -6.21 6.66 -15.56
C GLN A 74 -6.01 5.96 -14.21
N HIS A 75 -5.40 6.64 -13.24
CA HIS A 75 -5.22 6.15 -11.88
C HIS A 75 -6.52 6.20 -11.08
N ILE A 76 -7.35 7.24 -11.32
CA ILE A 76 -8.65 7.42 -10.68
C ILE A 76 -9.70 6.51 -11.32
N GLN A 77 -9.78 6.53 -12.65
CA GLN A 77 -10.65 5.67 -13.47
C GLN A 77 -10.00 4.30 -13.73
N TYR A 78 -9.55 3.67 -12.65
CA TYR A 78 -8.72 2.48 -12.71
C TYR A 78 -9.42 1.24 -13.27
N ASN A 79 -10.75 1.24 -13.39
CA ASN A 79 -11.55 0.09 -13.82
C ASN A 79 -11.12 -0.44 -15.21
N LYS A 80 -10.83 0.47 -16.15
CA LYS A 80 -10.34 0.11 -17.50
C LYS A 80 -8.90 -0.43 -17.48
N GLN A 81 -8.17 -0.19 -16.40
CA GLN A 81 -6.77 -0.59 -16.21
C GLN A 81 -6.58 -1.37 -14.89
N LYS A 82 -7.59 -2.16 -14.49
CA LYS A 82 -7.66 -2.89 -13.20
C LYS A 82 -6.46 -3.82 -12.99
N MET A 83 -5.89 -4.32 -14.08
CA MET A 83 -4.75 -5.25 -14.08
C MET A 83 -3.38 -4.57 -14.09
N LYS A 84 -3.28 -3.28 -14.43
CA LYS A 84 -1.97 -2.59 -14.50
C LYS A 84 -1.42 -2.32 -13.11
N VAL A 85 -0.44 -3.13 -12.71
CA VAL A 85 0.30 -3.00 -11.44
C VAL A 85 0.97 -1.64 -11.33
N LYS A 86 1.61 -1.16 -12.41
CA LYS A 86 2.31 0.13 -12.43
C LYS A 86 1.45 1.28 -11.89
N LEU A 87 0.18 1.35 -12.32
CA LEU A 87 -0.74 2.38 -11.83
C LEU A 87 -1.09 2.20 -10.35
N ALA A 88 -1.21 0.95 -9.87
CA ALA A 88 -1.47 0.69 -8.46
C ALA A 88 -0.30 1.15 -7.57
N VAL A 89 0.94 0.89 -8.02
CA VAL A 89 2.15 1.34 -7.32
C VAL A 89 2.22 2.87 -7.29
N GLN A 90 1.91 3.55 -8.40
CA GLN A 90 1.94 5.01 -8.45
C GLN A 90 0.90 5.66 -7.53
N VAL A 91 -0.31 5.09 -7.42
CA VAL A 91 -1.37 5.57 -6.51
C VAL A 91 -0.90 5.57 -5.05
N PHE A 92 -0.18 4.53 -4.64
CA PHE A 92 0.31 4.41 -3.26
C PHE A 92 1.77 4.86 -3.11
N SER A 93 2.28 5.72 -3.99
CA SER A 93 3.66 6.20 -3.87
C SER A 93 3.82 7.22 -2.74
N ALA A 94 5.03 7.32 -2.18
CA ALA A 94 5.36 8.30 -1.13
C ALA A 94 4.99 9.73 -1.55
N SER A 95 5.28 10.13 -2.80
CA SER A 95 4.92 11.45 -3.32
C SER A 95 3.42 11.74 -3.28
N VAL A 96 2.54 10.73 -3.42
CA VAL A 96 1.09 10.94 -3.25
C VAL A 96 0.75 11.22 -1.79
N GLY A 97 1.39 10.53 -0.85
CA GLY A 97 1.23 10.77 0.58
C GLY A 97 1.72 12.17 0.98
N ASP A 98 2.91 12.56 0.52
CA ASP A 98 3.48 13.89 0.76
C ASP A 98 2.59 14.98 0.17
N ALA A 99 2.06 14.77 -1.03
CA ALA A 99 1.18 15.74 -1.66
C ALA A 99 -0.15 15.91 -0.92
N LEU A 100 -0.75 14.82 -0.44
CA LEU A 100 -1.93 14.90 0.43
C LEU A 100 -1.63 15.63 1.74
N ASP A 101 -0.45 15.40 2.33
CA ASP A 101 -0.07 16.06 3.58
C ASP A 101 0.14 17.57 3.39
N ILE A 102 0.78 17.99 2.28
CA ILE A 102 0.91 19.41 1.92
C ILE A 102 -0.49 20.01 1.67
N CYS A 103 -1.38 19.32 0.94
CA CYS A 103 -2.74 19.80 0.72
C CYS A 103 -3.53 19.97 2.03
N LYS A 104 -3.30 19.10 3.02
CA LYS A 104 -3.95 19.13 4.33
C LYS A 104 -3.34 20.17 5.27
N SER A 105 -2.01 20.18 5.41
CA SER A 105 -1.30 20.88 6.47
C SER A 105 -0.87 22.29 6.04
N ASP A 106 -0.33 22.44 4.82
CA ASP A 106 0.22 23.71 4.33
C ASP A 106 -0.82 24.54 3.59
N LEU A 107 -1.55 23.91 2.65
CA LEU A 107 -2.56 24.60 1.83
C LEU A 107 -3.95 24.60 2.45
N GLN A 108 -4.18 23.75 3.46
CA GLN A 108 -5.42 23.66 4.23
C GLN A 108 -6.67 23.54 3.35
N PHE A 109 -6.59 22.78 2.26
CA PHE A 109 -7.73 22.55 1.40
C PHE A 109 -8.82 21.81 2.18
N PRO A 110 -10.07 22.33 2.24
CA PRO A 110 -11.16 21.69 2.99
C PRO A 110 -11.42 20.25 2.54
N ALA A 111 -11.21 19.96 1.26
CA ALA A 111 -11.32 18.63 0.68
C ALA A 111 -10.36 17.62 1.34
N CYS A 112 -9.16 18.04 1.75
CA CYS A 112 -8.12 17.15 2.29
C CYS A 112 -8.02 17.17 3.82
N ALA A 113 -8.89 17.88 4.53
CA ALA A 113 -8.77 18.11 5.97
C ALA A 113 -8.72 16.79 6.79
N GLU A 114 -9.56 15.82 6.44
CA GLU A 114 -9.68 14.53 7.14
C GLU A 114 -8.87 13.39 6.49
N SER A 115 -7.88 13.72 5.66
CA SER A 115 -7.09 12.73 4.90
C SER A 115 -6.01 11.99 5.71
N ALA A 116 -5.87 12.26 7.01
CA ALA A 116 -4.76 11.75 7.85
C ALA A 116 -4.63 10.21 7.82
N ALA A 117 -5.75 9.48 7.93
CA ALA A 117 -5.75 8.02 7.86
C ALA A 117 -5.32 7.51 6.48
N THR A 118 -5.70 8.23 5.41
CA THR A 118 -5.32 7.88 4.03
C THR A 118 -3.85 8.15 3.77
N ILE A 119 -3.31 9.27 4.27
CA ILE A 119 -1.86 9.58 4.22
C ILE A 119 -1.07 8.48 4.92
N ARG A 120 -1.49 8.06 6.12
CA ARG A 120 -0.85 6.96 6.85
C ARG A 120 -0.94 5.64 6.09
N PHE A 121 -2.09 5.35 5.47
CA PHE A 121 -2.29 4.14 4.68
C PHE A 121 -1.36 4.05 3.46
N ILE A 122 -1.08 5.18 2.80
CA ILE A 122 -0.15 5.24 1.65
C ILE A 122 1.27 4.77 2.03
N ARG A 123 1.66 4.85 3.30
CA ARG A 123 2.95 4.33 3.80
C ARG A 123 3.09 2.80 3.68
N ILE A 124 2.05 2.08 3.24
CA ILE A 124 2.21 0.71 2.75
C ILE A 124 3.25 0.61 1.61
N ASN A 125 3.57 1.74 0.94
CA ASN A 125 4.71 1.85 0.04
C ASN A 125 6.01 1.35 0.66
N ASP A 126 6.29 1.67 1.91
CA ASP A 126 7.56 1.32 2.57
C ASP A 126 7.69 -0.19 2.74
N LEU A 127 6.56 -0.83 3.08
CA LEU A 127 6.45 -2.29 3.11
C LEU A 127 6.63 -2.88 1.71
N PHE A 128 5.99 -2.31 0.70
CA PHE A 128 6.10 -2.76 -0.69
C PHE A 128 7.54 -2.65 -1.21
N ASP A 129 8.18 -1.50 -1.01
CA ASP A 129 9.58 -1.24 -1.40
C ASP A 129 10.53 -2.19 -0.67
N THR A 130 10.28 -2.49 0.61
CA THR A 130 11.08 -3.47 1.37
C THR A 130 10.95 -4.88 0.79
N LEU A 131 9.73 -5.30 0.42
CA LEU A 131 9.46 -6.62 -0.17
C LEU A 131 9.91 -6.72 -1.64
N ASN A 132 10.17 -5.60 -2.31
CA ASN A 132 10.54 -5.50 -3.72
C ASN A 132 11.93 -4.86 -3.92
N SER A 133 12.77 -4.87 -2.89
CA SER A 133 14.14 -4.34 -2.94
C SER A 133 15.03 -5.24 -3.82
N MET A 134 15.78 -4.63 -4.74
CA MET A 134 16.59 -5.36 -5.74
C MET A 134 18.10 -5.15 -5.57
N SER A 135 18.55 -4.23 -4.71
CA SER A 135 19.98 -3.93 -4.58
C SER A 135 20.37 -3.33 -3.24
N MET A 136 21.52 -3.78 -2.72
CA MET A 136 22.15 -3.23 -1.51
C MET A 136 22.54 -1.76 -1.63
N LYS A 137 22.68 -1.24 -2.86
CA LYS A 137 23.06 0.16 -3.13
C LYS A 137 21.88 1.13 -3.14
N GLN A 138 20.65 0.65 -3.01
CA GLN A 138 19.47 1.51 -2.93
C GLN A 138 19.45 2.28 -1.60
N MET A 139 18.60 3.30 -1.47
CA MET A 139 18.51 4.15 -0.29
C MET A 139 17.14 4.01 0.39
N GLY A 140 17.07 4.28 1.70
CA GLY A 140 15.84 4.19 2.48
C GLY A 140 15.23 2.78 2.51
N PHE A 141 13.90 2.67 2.45
CA PHE A 141 13.16 1.40 2.44
C PHE A 141 13.38 0.54 1.19
N LYS A 142 14.02 1.09 0.16
CA LYS A 142 14.46 0.33 -1.02
C LYS A 142 15.75 -0.44 -0.77
N LYS A 143 16.43 -0.22 0.37
CA LYS A 143 17.51 -1.12 0.82
C LYS A 143 16.95 -2.50 1.17
N PRO A 144 17.77 -3.55 1.07
CA PRO A 144 17.36 -4.87 1.50
C PRO A 144 16.94 -4.87 2.97
N LEU A 145 15.80 -5.51 3.24
CA LEU A 145 15.37 -6.01 4.55
C LEU A 145 15.37 -4.98 5.70
N HIS A 146 14.23 -4.31 5.87
CA HIS A 146 13.94 -3.50 7.06
C HIS A 146 13.01 -4.25 8.01
N LYS A 147 13.57 -4.92 9.04
CA LYS A 147 12.78 -5.67 10.04
C LYS A 147 11.68 -4.82 10.69
N HIS A 148 11.96 -3.54 10.92
CA HIS A 148 10.99 -2.59 11.47
C HIS A 148 9.79 -2.40 10.55
N ALA A 149 10.01 -2.08 9.27
CA ALA A 149 8.95 -1.90 8.28
C ALA A 149 8.10 -3.17 8.10
N LEU A 150 8.72 -4.36 8.15
CA LEU A 150 8.01 -5.63 8.12
C LEU A 150 7.08 -5.81 9.35
N ARG A 151 7.57 -5.47 10.56
CA ARG A 151 6.80 -5.60 11.80
C ARG A 151 5.65 -4.59 11.88
N GLU A 152 5.93 -3.33 11.54
CA GLU A 152 4.92 -2.27 11.50
C GLU A 152 3.86 -2.56 10.44
N GLY A 153 4.30 -2.89 9.22
CA GLY A 153 3.42 -3.27 8.13
C GLY A 153 2.54 -4.46 8.49
N TYR A 154 3.09 -5.49 9.14
CA TYR A 154 2.31 -6.64 9.61
C TYR A 154 1.25 -6.23 10.63
N THR A 155 1.65 -5.46 11.66
CA THR A 155 0.74 -5.00 12.73
C THR A 155 -0.40 -4.17 12.16
N TYR A 156 -0.08 -3.21 11.29
CA TYR A 156 -1.05 -2.34 10.64
C TYR A 156 -2.02 -3.12 9.73
N LEU A 157 -1.48 -3.93 8.81
CA LEU A 157 -2.29 -4.72 7.88
C LEU A 157 -3.21 -5.71 8.58
N SER A 158 -2.80 -6.25 9.72
CA SER A 158 -3.59 -7.23 10.48
C SER A 158 -4.85 -6.65 11.12
N GLN A 159 -4.98 -5.32 11.19
CA GLN A 159 -6.07 -4.61 11.85
C GLN A 159 -7.02 -3.90 10.87
N LEU A 160 -6.69 -3.87 9.57
CA LEU A 160 -7.55 -3.26 8.56
C LEU A 160 -8.88 -3.98 8.49
N ARG A 161 -9.99 -3.23 8.54
CA ARG A 161 -11.36 -3.74 8.52
C ARG A 161 -12.19 -3.11 7.41
N ASN A 162 -13.20 -3.85 6.98
CA ASN A 162 -14.17 -3.41 6.01
C ASN A 162 -15.19 -2.50 6.68
N THR A 163 -15.56 -1.39 6.04
CA THR A 163 -16.55 -0.45 6.57
C THR A 163 -17.96 -1.00 6.65
N LYS A 164 -18.31 -2.03 5.86
CA LYS A 164 -19.68 -2.57 5.79
C LYS A 164 -20.03 -3.51 6.95
N ASP A 165 -19.10 -4.39 7.31
CA ASP A 165 -19.33 -5.50 8.25
C ASP A 165 -18.27 -5.58 9.36
N ASN A 166 -17.35 -4.61 9.39
CA ASN A 166 -16.23 -4.56 10.33
C ASN A 166 -15.32 -5.80 10.30
N GLN A 167 -15.39 -6.63 9.25
CA GLN A 167 -14.57 -7.82 9.13
C GLN A 167 -13.14 -7.46 8.72
N LEU A 168 -12.18 -8.22 9.28
CA LEU A 168 -10.77 -8.05 8.95
C LEU A 168 -10.50 -8.35 7.46
N LEU A 169 -9.79 -7.45 6.78
CA LEU A 169 -9.47 -7.56 5.36
C LEU A 169 -8.63 -8.80 5.03
N MET A 170 -7.93 -9.38 6.01
CA MET A 170 -7.20 -10.64 5.83
C MET A 170 -8.11 -11.81 5.44
N TYR A 171 -9.39 -11.78 5.84
CA TYR A 171 -10.38 -12.80 5.48
C TYR A 171 -11.14 -12.48 4.20
N SER A 172 -10.99 -11.25 3.67
CA SER A 172 -11.68 -10.80 2.46
C SER A 172 -11.39 -11.68 1.24
N LYS A 173 -12.28 -11.63 0.24
CA LYS A 173 -12.10 -12.32 -1.05
C LYS A 173 -10.94 -11.77 -1.87
N SER A 174 -10.52 -10.52 -1.66
CA SER A 174 -9.41 -9.91 -2.39
C SER A 174 -8.07 -10.60 -2.12
N LYS A 175 -7.91 -11.22 -0.94
CA LYS A 175 -6.66 -11.83 -0.45
C LYS A 175 -5.43 -10.89 -0.48
N ALA A 176 -5.62 -9.59 -0.67
CA ALA A 176 -4.54 -8.61 -0.78
C ALA A 176 -3.69 -8.54 0.50
N VAL A 177 -4.37 -8.33 1.63
CA VAL A 177 -3.75 -8.27 2.96
C VAL A 177 -3.10 -9.61 3.33
N LEU A 178 -3.79 -10.73 3.05
CA LEU A 178 -3.23 -12.06 3.28
C LEU A 178 -1.94 -12.29 2.47
N GLY A 179 -1.89 -11.77 1.24
CA GLY A 179 -0.72 -11.79 0.36
C GLY A 179 0.51 -11.20 1.03
N PHE A 180 0.41 -9.96 1.49
CA PHE A 180 1.46 -9.28 2.22
C PHE A 180 1.84 -10.01 3.52
N MET A 181 0.85 -10.47 4.30
CA MET A 181 1.13 -11.16 5.56
C MET A 181 1.89 -12.48 5.38
N ILE A 182 1.61 -13.21 4.30
CA ILE A 182 2.37 -14.42 3.95
C ILE A 182 3.80 -14.04 3.58
N CYS A 183 4.00 -13.03 2.72
CA CYS A 183 5.32 -12.59 2.30
C CYS A 183 6.18 -12.14 3.49
N ILE A 184 5.62 -11.32 4.40
CA ILE A 184 6.33 -10.86 5.60
C ILE A 184 6.81 -12.04 6.43
N LYS A 185 5.92 -12.99 6.73
CA LYS A 185 6.24 -14.12 7.59
C LYS A 185 7.21 -15.11 6.92
N SER A 186 7.06 -15.33 5.62
CA SER A 186 7.99 -16.16 4.85
C SER A 186 9.39 -15.55 4.83
N LEU A 187 9.47 -14.22 4.70
CA LEU A 187 10.72 -13.49 4.75
C LEU A 187 11.38 -13.54 6.13
N THR A 188 10.59 -13.44 7.20
CA THR A 188 11.11 -13.60 8.57
C THR A 188 11.68 -15.00 8.80
N ILE A 189 10.98 -16.06 8.35
CA ILE A 189 11.48 -17.44 8.46
C ILE A 189 12.79 -17.60 7.68
N LEU A 190 12.84 -17.10 6.45
CA LEU A 190 14.03 -17.18 5.62
C LEU A 190 15.21 -16.43 6.24
N TYR A 191 14.97 -15.26 6.84
CA TYR A 191 16.01 -14.48 7.50
C TYR A 191 16.54 -15.17 8.76
N ASP A 192 15.65 -15.70 9.60
CA ASP A 192 16.08 -16.33 10.87
C ASP A 192 16.75 -17.70 10.63
N ASP A 193 16.54 -18.31 9.46
CA ASP A 193 17.19 -19.55 9.02
C ASP A 193 18.54 -19.29 8.27
N ILE A 194 18.95 -18.02 8.03
CA ILE A 194 20.26 -17.62 7.44
C ILE A 194 21.21 -17.13 8.55
#